data_AF-A0A3D1G4J4-F1
#
_entry.id   AF-A0A3D1G4J4-F1
#
_cell.length_a   1.000
_cell.length_b   1.000
_cell.length_c   1.000
_cell.angle_alpha   90.00
_cell.angle_beta   90.00
_cell.angle_gamma   90.00
#
_symmetry.space_group_name_H-M   'P 1'
#
loop_
_entity.id
_entity.type
_entity.pdbx_description
1 polymer ?
#
loop_
_entity_poly.entity_id
_entity_poly.type
_entity_poly.pdbx_seq_one_letter_code
_entity_poly.pdbx_strand_id
1 'polypeptide(L)'
;PIDEDDRPDDASLGEAPEEERRPLSVRRRSASRLAAVQTLFQVWASERPATEVVPSFRNHFLPTLLTDFDIDRIDEDHYTSVVFTVLDRREDIDAMIMPLLKDGWTMDRLSEVDRSALRAACIELQSLAHVPVRTVMNEYTAIAETCGGDYAFVNAVLDRLSRDLRKAEMDAG
;
A
#
# COMPACT_ATOMS: atom_id res chain seq x y z
N PRO A 1 -3.33 10.23 56.69
CA PRO A 1 -4.37 9.88 55.70
C PRO A 1 -4.28 10.87 54.55
N ILE A 2 -3.59 10.45 53.49
CA ILE A 2 -3.50 11.20 52.24
C ILE A 2 -4.65 10.64 51.39
N ASP A 3 -5.61 11.49 51.03
CA ASP A 3 -6.77 11.09 50.22
C ASP A 3 -6.29 10.54 48.88
N GLU A 4 -6.73 9.31 48.59
CA GLU A 4 -6.27 8.46 47.49
C GLU A 4 -7.09 8.67 46.20
N ASP A 5 -7.65 9.87 46.02
CA ASP A 5 -8.73 10.12 45.06
C ASP A 5 -8.39 11.16 43.97
N ASP A 6 -7.12 11.25 43.59
CA ASP A 6 -6.66 12.09 42.48
C ASP A 6 -5.86 11.27 41.44
N ARG A 7 -6.45 10.15 41.00
CA ARG A 7 -5.99 9.47 39.79
C ARG A 7 -6.76 10.08 38.62
N PRO A 8 -6.07 10.71 37.64
CA PRO A 8 -6.76 11.18 36.45
C PRO A 8 -7.34 9.96 35.73
N ASP A 9 -8.58 10.12 35.29
CA ASP A 9 -9.29 9.17 34.44
C ASP A 9 -8.36 8.66 33.34
N ASP A 10 -8.32 7.34 33.21
CA ASP A 10 -7.77 6.62 32.08
C ASP A 10 -8.40 7.19 30.80
N ALA A 11 -7.69 8.13 30.18
CA ALA A 11 -7.98 8.59 28.83
C ALA A 11 -7.68 7.42 27.89
N SER A 12 -8.63 6.48 27.82
CA SER A 12 -8.84 5.65 26.66
C SER A 12 -8.81 6.58 25.46
N LEU A 13 -7.77 6.43 24.64
CA LEU A 13 -7.69 7.02 23.30
C LEU A 13 -8.83 6.41 22.49
N GLY A 14 -10.04 6.95 22.68
CA GLY A 14 -11.27 6.45 22.11
C GLY A 14 -11.17 6.49 20.58
N GLU A 15 -11.57 5.38 19.96
CA GLU A 15 -11.71 5.27 18.51
C GLU A 15 -12.54 6.44 17.97
N ALA A 16 -12.15 6.99 16.82
CA ALA A 16 -12.90 8.07 16.18
C ALA A 16 -14.38 7.65 15.97
N PRO A 17 -15.34 8.56 16.21
CA PRO A 17 -16.77 8.30 16.04
C PRO A 17 -17.07 7.67 14.67
N GLU A 18 -18.02 6.72 14.60
CA GLU A 18 -18.38 6.02 13.35
C GLU A 18 -18.71 6.96 12.17
N GLU A 19 -19.27 8.14 12.47
CA GLU A 19 -19.64 9.17 11.48
C GLU A 19 -18.44 9.87 10.81
N GLU A 20 -17.23 9.81 11.41
CA GLU A 20 -16.00 10.39 10.85
C GLU A 20 -15.20 9.39 10.01
N ARG A 21 -15.59 8.12 10.01
CA ARG A 21 -14.88 7.05 9.30
C ARG A 21 -15.09 7.18 7.79
N ARG A 22 -14.02 6.95 7.02
CA ARG A 22 -14.11 6.91 5.54
C ARG A 22 -15.16 5.87 5.10
N PRO A 23 -15.81 6.05 3.94
CA PRO A 23 -16.79 5.09 3.43
C PRO A 23 -16.24 3.66 3.41
N LEU A 24 -17.08 2.67 3.68
CA LEU A 24 -16.67 1.26 3.78
C LEU A 24 -15.93 0.78 2.53
N SER A 25 -16.38 1.16 1.33
CA SER A 25 -15.71 0.83 0.07
C SER A 25 -14.29 1.39 -0.03
N VAL A 26 -14.07 2.61 0.49
CA VAL A 26 -12.74 3.24 0.54
C VAL A 26 -11.85 2.48 1.52
N ARG A 27 -12.34 2.17 2.72
CA ARG A 27 -11.56 1.42 3.73
C ARG A 27 -11.17 0.03 3.23
N ARG A 28 -12.10 -0.70 2.61
CA ARG A 28 -11.82 -2.02 1.99
C ARG A 28 -10.77 -1.93 0.88
N ARG A 29 -10.78 -0.84 0.08
CA ARG A 29 -9.81 -0.62 -0.98
C ARG A 29 -8.42 -0.25 -0.43
N SER A 30 -8.36 0.62 0.57
CA SER A 30 -7.10 0.96 1.26
C SER A 30 -6.47 -0.27 1.92
N ALA A 31 -7.26 -1.07 2.63
CA ALA A 31 -6.80 -2.33 3.22
C ALA A 31 -6.30 -3.32 2.16
N SER A 32 -6.98 -3.43 1.02
CA SER A 32 -6.57 -4.27 -0.11
C SER A 32 -5.19 -3.87 -0.67
N ARG A 33 -4.91 -2.56 -0.80
CA ARG A 33 -3.57 -2.06 -1.21
C ARG A 33 -2.50 -2.41 -0.20
N LEU A 34 -2.74 -2.18 1.09
CA LEU A 34 -1.79 -2.51 2.15
C LEU A 34 -1.51 -4.01 2.20
N ALA A 35 -2.56 -4.84 2.10
CA ALA A 35 -2.45 -6.29 2.02
C ALA A 35 -1.58 -6.71 0.83
N ALA A 36 -1.78 -6.11 -0.35
CA ALA A 36 -1.01 -6.43 -1.55
C ALA A 36 0.48 -6.09 -1.37
N VAL A 37 0.80 -4.90 -0.85
CA VAL A 37 2.19 -4.49 -0.60
C VAL A 37 2.87 -5.39 0.42
N GLN A 38 2.21 -5.70 1.55
CA GLN A 38 2.76 -6.59 2.57
C GLN A 38 2.95 -8.03 2.06
N THR A 39 2.02 -8.53 1.24
CA THR A 39 2.14 -9.85 0.61
C THR A 39 3.35 -9.89 -0.33
N LEU A 40 3.50 -8.90 -1.22
CA LEU A 40 4.62 -8.81 -2.15
C LEU A 40 5.97 -8.69 -1.42
N PHE A 41 6.01 -7.85 -0.38
CA PHE A 41 7.16 -7.75 0.51
C PHE A 41 7.52 -9.11 1.10
N GLN A 42 6.56 -9.84 1.67
CA GLN A 42 6.81 -11.15 2.27
C GLN A 42 7.29 -12.18 1.24
N VAL A 43 6.73 -12.19 0.03
CA VAL A 43 7.19 -13.10 -1.05
C VAL A 43 8.66 -12.90 -1.34
N TRP A 44 9.11 -11.65 -1.51
CA TRP A 44 10.50 -11.38 -1.87
C TRP A 44 11.46 -11.41 -0.67
N ALA A 45 11.05 -10.92 0.49
CA ALA A 45 11.90 -10.89 1.68
C ALA A 45 12.12 -12.29 2.28
N SER A 46 11.17 -13.22 2.12
CA SER A 46 11.31 -14.59 2.62
C SER A 46 11.85 -15.58 1.59
N GLU A 47 11.98 -15.18 0.33
CA GLU A 47 12.33 -16.06 -0.80
C GLU A 47 11.43 -17.31 -0.93
N ARG A 48 10.20 -17.25 -0.38
CA ARG A 48 9.22 -18.33 -0.43
C ARG A 48 8.28 -18.16 -1.62
N PRO A 49 7.78 -19.25 -2.22
CA PRO A 49 6.85 -19.15 -3.32
C PRO A 49 5.53 -18.52 -2.87
N ALA A 50 4.91 -17.73 -3.76
CA ALA A 50 3.64 -17.05 -3.49
C ALA A 50 2.51 -18.04 -3.11
N THR A 51 2.58 -19.28 -3.59
CA THR A 51 1.66 -20.38 -3.24
C THR A 51 1.66 -20.73 -1.76
N GLU A 52 2.74 -20.42 -1.04
CA GLU A 52 2.82 -20.58 0.41
C GLU A 52 2.55 -19.27 1.17
N VAL A 53 3.09 -18.16 0.65
CA VAL A 53 3.00 -16.86 1.33
C VAL A 53 1.57 -16.34 1.33
N VAL A 54 0.83 -16.44 0.22
CA VAL A 54 -0.54 -15.89 0.14
C VAL A 54 -1.49 -16.58 1.14
N PRO A 55 -1.56 -17.93 1.24
CA PRO A 55 -2.37 -18.57 2.28
C PRO A 55 -1.90 -18.22 3.69
N SER A 56 -0.58 -18.16 3.92
CA SER A 56 -0.01 -17.79 5.22
C SER A 56 -0.42 -16.37 5.62
N PHE A 57 -0.34 -15.41 4.69
CA PHE A 57 -0.76 -14.03 4.89
C PHE A 57 -2.23 -13.95 5.28
N ARG A 58 -3.10 -14.62 4.51
CA ARG A 58 -4.55 -14.65 4.74
C ARG A 58 -4.92 -15.25 6.09
N ASN A 59 -4.23 -16.30 6.53
CA ASN A 59 -4.57 -16.97 7.78
C ASN A 59 -4.07 -16.24 9.03
N HIS A 60 -2.94 -15.51 8.93
CA HIS A 60 -2.27 -14.97 10.12
C HIS A 60 -2.28 -13.44 10.20
N PHE A 61 -2.24 -12.73 9.08
CA PHE A 61 -2.10 -11.26 9.06
C PHE A 61 -3.39 -10.55 8.66
N LEU A 62 -4.13 -11.11 7.71
CA LEU A 62 -5.39 -10.51 7.26
C LEU A 62 -6.39 -10.26 8.39
N PRO A 63 -6.61 -11.16 9.39
CA PRO A 63 -7.56 -10.89 10.48
C PRO A 63 -7.23 -9.63 11.30
N THR A 64 -5.96 -9.37 11.55
CA THR A 64 -5.51 -8.15 12.23
C THR A 64 -5.78 -6.93 11.36
N LEU A 65 -5.43 -7.00 10.08
CA LEU A 65 -5.68 -5.92 9.12
C LEU A 65 -7.18 -5.57 8.99
N LEU A 66 -8.05 -6.59 9.00
CA LEU A 66 -9.50 -6.39 8.97
C LEU A 66 -9.98 -5.64 10.21
N THR A 67 -9.45 -5.99 11.39
CA THR A 67 -9.72 -5.28 12.65
C THR A 67 -9.24 -3.83 12.58
N ASP A 68 -7.99 -3.60 12.16
CA ASP A 68 -7.38 -2.27 12.11
C ASP A 68 -8.13 -1.30 11.18
N PHE A 69 -8.71 -1.82 10.09
CA PHE A 69 -9.49 -1.04 9.14
C PHE A 69 -10.99 -1.01 9.46
N ASP A 70 -11.45 -1.70 10.51
CA ASP A 70 -12.85 -1.86 10.89
C ASP A 70 -13.72 -2.42 9.74
N ILE A 71 -13.22 -3.46 9.06
CA ILE A 71 -13.88 -4.07 7.90
C ILE A 71 -14.03 -5.58 8.08
N ASP A 72 -15.03 -6.14 7.45
CA ASP A 72 -15.32 -7.59 7.41
C ASP A 72 -14.51 -8.35 6.35
N ARG A 73 -14.09 -7.65 5.29
CA ARG A 73 -13.29 -8.20 4.19
C ARG A 73 -12.58 -7.08 3.43
N ILE A 74 -11.48 -7.41 2.78
CA ILE A 74 -10.84 -6.52 1.81
C ILE A 74 -11.55 -6.58 0.45
N ASP A 75 -11.17 -5.69 -0.45
CA ASP A 75 -11.44 -5.84 -1.88
C ASP A 75 -10.55 -6.96 -2.45
N GLU A 76 -11.09 -8.18 -2.48
CA GLU A 76 -10.36 -9.40 -2.90
C GLU A 76 -9.97 -9.40 -4.37
N ASP A 77 -10.83 -8.85 -5.24
CA ASP A 77 -10.56 -8.78 -6.67
C ASP A 77 -9.38 -7.84 -6.95
N HIS A 78 -9.37 -6.67 -6.28
CA HIS A 78 -8.25 -5.76 -6.38
C HIS A 78 -6.96 -6.35 -5.81
N TYR A 79 -7.02 -6.97 -4.63
CA TYR A 79 -5.86 -7.59 -3.98
C TYR A 79 -5.24 -8.65 -4.90
N THR A 80 -6.07 -9.58 -5.38
CA THR A 80 -5.67 -10.67 -6.26
C THR A 80 -5.08 -10.12 -7.55
N SER A 81 -5.77 -9.16 -8.19
CA SER A 81 -5.31 -8.53 -9.43
C SER A 81 -3.94 -7.91 -9.26
N VAL A 82 -3.70 -7.11 -8.20
CA VAL A 82 -2.43 -6.43 -7.99
C VAL A 82 -1.31 -7.44 -7.70
N VAL A 83 -1.50 -8.33 -6.71
CA VAL A 83 -0.45 -9.28 -6.29
C VAL A 83 0.00 -10.15 -7.46
N PHE A 84 -0.93 -10.81 -8.15
CA PHE A 84 -0.57 -11.76 -9.19
C PHE A 84 -0.07 -11.08 -10.47
N THR A 85 -0.58 -9.91 -10.83
CA THR A 85 -0.04 -9.16 -11.97
C THR A 85 1.40 -8.70 -11.70
N VAL A 86 1.71 -8.26 -10.48
CA VAL A 86 3.07 -7.86 -10.11
C VAL A 86 4.03 -9.06 -10.14
N LEU A 87 3.60 -10.22 -9.66
CA LEU A 87 4.42 -11.43 -9.68
C LEU A 87 4.68 -11.95 -11.11
N ASP A 88 3.67 -11.89 -11.98
CA ASP A 88 3.75 -12.35 -13.37
C ASP A 88 4.57 -11.40 -14.26
N ARG A 89 4.36 -10.09 -14.10
CA ARG A 89 4.91 -9.06 -15.00
C ARG A 89 6.03 -8.23 -14.37
N ARG A 90 6.76 -8.80 -13.41
CA ARG A 90 7.79 -8.09 -12.65
C ARG A 90 8.79 -7.35 -13.54
N GLU A 91 9.29 -8.00 -14.59
CA GLU A 91 10.31 -7.43 -15.47
C GLU A 91 9.79 -6.23 -16.27
N ASP A 92 8.57 -6.31 -16.81
CA ASP A 92 7.91 -5.19 -17.48
C ASP A 92 7.73 -4.00 -16.53
N ILE A 93 7.27 -4.27 -15.31
CA ILE A 93 7.01 -3.24 -14.29
C ILE A 93 8.31 -2.57 -13.88
N ASP A 94 9.36 -3.35 -13.64
CA ASP A 94 10.68 -2.83 -13.29
C ASP A 94 11.26 -1.99 -14.44
N ALA A 95 11.05 -2.39 -15.70
CA ALA A 95 11.47 -1.62 -16.87
C ALA A 95 10.76 -0.26 -16.99
N MET A 96 9.53 -0.13 -16.48
CA MET A 96 8.81 1.16 -16.40
C MET A 96 9.31 2.04 -15.24
N ILE A 97 9.69 1.44 -14.11
CA ILE A 97 10.11 2.19 -12.92
C ILE A 97 11.58 2.61 -13.01
N MET A 98 12.46 1.74 -13.51
CA MET A 98 13.92 1.93 -13.49
C MET A 98 14.40 3.23 -14.14
N PRO A 99 13.87 3.69 -15.31
CA PRO A 99 14.26 4.98 -15.91
C PRO A 99 13.92 6.19 -15.04
N LEU A 100 13.04 6.03 -14.05
CA LEU A 100 12.58 7.08 -13.15
C LEU A 100 13.43 7.13 -11.87
N LEU A 101 14.41 6.26 -11.70
CA LEU A 101 15.31 6.31 -10.55
C LEU A 101 16.39 7.39 -10.75
N LYS A 102 17.16 7.68 -9.70
CA LYS A 102 18.33 8.56 -9.82
C LYS A 102 19.38 7.90 -10.73
N ASP A 103 20.21 8.69 -11.40
CA ASP A 103 21.26 8.15 -12.25
C ASP A 103 22.13 7.11 -11.52
N GLY A 104 22.28 5.94 -12.14
CA GLY A 104 23.03 4.81 -11.58
C GLY A 104 22.32 4.05 -10.45
N TRP A 105 21.07 4.38 -10.11
CA TRP A 105 20.23 3.53 -9.25
C TRP A 105 19.57 2.42 -10.05
N THR A 106 19.37 1.31 -9.37
CA THR A 106 18.80 0.08 -9.91
C THR A 106 17.70 -0.39 -8.98
N MET A 107 16.79 -1.24 -9.47
CA MET A 107 15.70 -1.75 -8.64
C MET A 107 16.24 -2.47 -7.40
N ASP A 108 17.31 -3.26 -7.52
CA ASP A 108 17.98 -4.02 -6.46
C ASP A 108 18.67 -3.16 -5.37
N ARG A 109 18.69 -1.83 -5.51
CA ARG A 109 19.17 -0.91 -4.46
C ARG A 109 18.07 -0.31 -3.59
N LEU A 110 16.82 -0.42 -4.02
CA LEU A 110 15.67 0.09 -3.25
C LEU A 110 15.35 -0.83 -2.07
N SER A 111 14.71 -0.34 -1.01
CA SER A 111 14.19 -1.26 0.01
C SER A 111 13.09 -2.15 -0.58
N GLU A 112 12.92 -3.37 -0.06
CA GLU A 112 11.87 -4.29 -0.50
C GLU A 112 10.46 -3.69 -0.32
N VAL A 113 10.29 -2.82 0.69
CA VAL A 113 9.06 -2.05 0.91
C VAL A 113 8.82 -1.08 -0.24
N ASP A 114 9.81 -0.23 -0.56
CA ASP A 114 9.69 0.76 -1.64
C ASP A 114 9.44 0.07 -2.99
N ARG A 115 10.17 -1.02 -3.28
CA ARG A 115 9.94 -1.82 -4.52
C ARG A 115 8.51 -2.34 -4.59
N SER A 116 8.01 -2.89 -3.48
CA SER A 116 6.67 -3.47 -3.42
C SER A 116 5.59 -2.41 -3.60
N ALA A 117 5.74 -1.25 -2.96
CA ALA A 117 4.83 -0.12 -3.11
C ALA A 117 4.84 0.43 -4.55
N LEU A 118 6.03 0.66 -5.13
CA LEU A 118 6.16 1.19 -6.49
C LEU A 118 5.59 0.22 -7.55
N ARG A 119 5.86 -1.09 -7.42
CA ARG A 119 5.32 -2.10 -8.34
C ARG A 119 3.80 -2.20 -8.26
N ALA A 120 3.23 -2.20 -7.04
CA ALA A 120 1.79 -2.23 -6.85
C ALA A 120 1.12 -0.97 -7.42
N ALA A 121 1.66 0.22 -7.13
CA ALA A 121 1.18 1.48 -7.68
C ALA A 121 1.24 1.54 -9.20
N CYS A 122 2.31 1.01 -9.81
CA CYS A 122 2.45 0.94 -11.26
C CYS A 122 1.30 0.15 -11.92
N ILE A 123 0.90 -0.97 -11.33
CA ILE A 123 -0.23 -1.77 -11.83
C ILE A 123 -1.55 -1.04 -11.66
N GLU A 124 -1.78 -0.40 -10.52
CA GLU A 124 -3.01 0.35 -10.29
C GLU A 124 -3.14 1.57 -11.23
N LEU A 125 -2.05 2.32 -11.43
CA LEU A 125 -2.00 3.43 -12.38
C LEU A 125 -2.27 2.98 -13.83
N GLN A 126 -1.75 1.83 -14.25
CA GLN A 126 -2.01 1.29 -15.59
C GLN A 126 -3.44 0.78 -15.77
N SER A 127 -3.99 0.11 -14.75
CA SER A 127 -5.18 -0.73 -14.93
C SER A 127 -6.48 -0.03 -14.50
N LEU A 128 -6.41 0.93 -13.57
CA LEU A 128 -7.59 1.55 -12.96
C LEU A 128 -7.72 3.05 -13.32
N ALA A 129 -7.97 3.35 -14.59
CA ALA A 129 -8.17 4.71 -15.09
C ALA A 129 -9.33 5.50 -14.42
N HIS A 130 -10.24 4.83 -13.72
CA HIS A 130 -11.32 5.47 -12.97
C HIS A 130 -10.91 5.91 -11.55
N VAL A 131 -9.79 5.42 -11.02
CA VAL A 131 -9.25 5.85 -9.73
C VAL A 131 -8.34 7.04 -9.98
N PRO A 132 -8.54 8.22 -9.36
CA PRO A 132 -7.69 9.39 -9.60
C PRO A 132 -6.22 9.14 -9.25
N VAL A 133 -5.28 9.67 -10.04
CA VAL A 133 -3.83 9.56 -9.81
C VAL A 133 -3.46 9.99 -8.40
N ARG A 134 -4.00 11.14 -7.96
CA ARG A 134 -3.73 11.67 -6.60
C ARG A 134 -4.13 10.67 -5.51
N THR A 135 -5.22 9.94 -5.69
CA THR A 135 -5.65 8.90 -4.75
C THR A 135 -4.64 7.76 -4.72
N VAL A 136 -4.22 7.26 -5.89
CA VAL A 136 -3.22 6.17 -5.97
C VAL A 136 -1.91 6.60 -5.33
N MET A 137 -1.41 7.80 -5.65
CA MET A 137 -0.18 8.34 -5.07
C MET A 137 -0.27 8.45 -3.54
N ASN A 138 -1.31 9.11 -3.02
CA ASN A 138 -1.48 9.31 -1.57
C ASN A 138 -1.55 7.98 -0.80
N GLU A 139 -2.20 6.96 -1.38
CA GLU A 139 -2.36 5.67 -0.73
C GLU A 139 -1.02 4.91 -0.70
N TYR A 140 -0.29 4.83 -1.82
CA TYR A 140 0.97 4.09 -1.86
C TYR A 140 2.13 4.79 -1.16
N THR A 141 2.16 6.12 -1.08
CA THR A 141 3.15 6.86 -0.28
C THR A 141 2.91 6.65 1.22
N ALA A 142 1.65 6.71 1.67
CA ALA A 142 1.28 6.42 3.05
C ALA A 142 1.55 4.96 3.44
N ILE A 143 1.28 4.00 2.53
CA ILE A 143 1.60 2.59 2.75
C ILE A 143 3.12 2.38 2.85
N ALA A 144 3.91 3.00 1.98
CA ALA A 144 5.36 2.92 2.06
C ALA A 144 5.86 3.42 3.41
N GLU A 145 5.43 4.60 3.85
CA GLU A 145 5.79 5.17 5.15
C GLU A 145 5.39 4.25 6.32
N THR A 146 4.15 3.76 6.32
CA THR A 146 3.62 2.86 7.37
C THR A 146 4.41 1.55 7.45
N CYS A 147 4.92 1.05 6.32
CA CYS A 147 5.71 -0.17 6.26
C CYS A 147 7.22 0.06 6.48
N GLY A 148 7.64 1.30 6.78
CA GLY A 148 9.05 1.65 7.03
C GLY A 148 9.89 1.95 5.77
N GLY A 149 9.23 2.24 4.64
CA GLY A 149 9.85 2.77 3.42
C GLY A 149 10.02 4.29 3.44
N ASP A 150 10.50 4.85 2.32
CA ASP A 150 10.77 6.30 2.18
C ASP A 150 9.62 7.00 1.45
N TYR A 151 8.78 7.71 2.22
CA TYR A 151 7.65 8.50 1.72
C TYR A 151 8.07 9.45 0.58
N ALA A 152 9.12 10.24 0.80
CA ALA A 152 9.52 11.30 -0.12
C ALA A 152 10.06 10.71 -1.42
N PHE A 153 10.83 9.63 -1.32
CA PHE A 153 11.33 8.89 -2.46
C PHE A 153 10.19 8.26 -3.28
N VAL A 154 9.31 7.50 -2.64
CA VAL A 154 8.18 6.84 -3.34
C VAL A 154 7.30 7.90 -4.00
N ASN A 155 7.00 9.00 -3.31
CA ASN A 155 6.22 10.11 -3.88
C ASN A 155 6.88 10.69 -5.14
N ALA A 156 8.19 10.94 -5.11
CA ALA A 156 8.92 11.51 -6.24
C ALA A 156 9.01 10.56 -7.45
N VAL A 157 9.04 9.25 -7.23
CA VAL A 157 9.01 8.26 -8.31
C VAL A 157 7.60 8.12 -8.87
N LEU A 158 6.57 8.03 -8.03
CA LEU A 158 5.17 7.92 -8.46
C LEU A 158 4.69 9.15 -9.23
N ASP A 159 5.16 10.34 -8.85
CA ASP A 159 4.87 11.58 -9.57
C ASP A 159 5.37 11.54 -11.02
N ARG A 160 6.60 11.02 -11.24
CA ARG A 160 7.15 10.82 -12.59
C ARG A 160 6.44 9.70 -13.34
N LEU A 161 6.23 8.56 -12.67
CA LEU A 161 5.54 7.41 -13.25
C LEU A 161 4.12 7.75 -13.70
N SER A 162 3.41 8.57 -12.94
CA SER A 162 2.05 8.98 -13.28
C SER A 162 1.99 9.89 -14.50
N ARG A 163 3.02 10.69 -14.77
CA ARG A 163 3.11 11.49 -16.00
C ARG A 163 3.34 10.61 -17.24
N ASP A 164 4.08 9.53 -17.09
CA ASP A 164 4.30 8.58 -18.19
C ASP A 164 3.05 7.74 -18.48
N LEU A 165 2.34 7.31 -17.43
CA LEU A 165 1.18 6.42 -17.57
C LEU A 165 -0.16 7.14 -17.80
N ARG A 166 -0.34 8.34 -17.23
CA ARG A 166 -1.62 9.07 -17.18
C ARG A 166 -1.46 10.56 -17.48
N LYS A 167 -0.63 10.90 -18.46
CA LYS A 167 -0.33 12.28 -18.87
C LYS A 167 -1.55 13.19 -18.98
N ALA A 168 -2.61 12.74 -19.65
CA ALA A 168 -3.81 13.55 -19.88
C ALA A 168 -4.50 14.00 -18.58
N GLU A 169 -4.46 13.18 -17.53
CA GLU A 169 -5.00 13.56 -16.22
C GLU A 169 -4.03 14.47 -15.46
N MET A 170 -2.73 14.19 -15.56
CA MET A 170 -1.68 15.00 -14.91
C MET A 170 -1.59 16.41 -15.47
N ASP A 171 -1.88 16.62 -16.76
CA ASP A 171 -1.90 17.93 -17.40
C ASP A 171 -3.19 18.72 -17.13
N ALA A 172 -4.25 18.06 -16.66
CA ALA A 172 -5.58 18.64 -16.44
C ALA A 172 -5.84 19.15 -15.01
N GLY A 173 -4.95 18.85 -14.06
CA GLY A 173 -5.07 19.23 -12.64
C GLY A 173 -4.00 20.20 -12.18
#